data_AF-F5LB67-F1
#
_entry.id   AF-F5LB67-F1
#
_cell.length_a   1.000
_cell.length_b   1.000
_cell.length_c   1.000
_cell.angle_alpha   90.00
_cell.angle_beta   90.00
_cell.angle_gamma   90.00
#
_symmetry.space_group_name_H-M   'P 1'
#
loop_
_entity.id
_entity.type
_entity.pdbx_description
1 polymer ?
#
loop_
_entity_poly.entity_id
_entity_poly.type
_entity_poly.pdbx_seq_one_letter_code
_entity_poly.pdbx_strand_id
1 'polypeptide(L)'
;MKDFQKELNVFQEALHIEQPWYVSSHLLDLEHEILHVYLDFPRGSKFMCSHCGARHQPVHDIVDENRTWRHLDFWEFKTYLHARLPRTKCEQCGKTRTVQVGWSRPKNHFTWKFESYVLSLMKEMPVAAVAREVREHDTRLWRIFHYYVHRAM
;
A
#
# COMPACT_ATOMS: atom_id res chain seq x y z
N MET A 1 20.62 11.32 -15.56
CA MET A 1 20.53 11.14 -14.09
C MET A 1 19.55 12.12 -13.43
N LYS A 2 19.55 13.41 -13.77
CA LYS A 2 18.58 14.39 -13.24
C LYS A 2 17.13 14.14 -13.70
N ASP A 3 16.93 13.65 -14.92
CA ASP A 3 15.58 13.42 -15.47
C ASP A 3 14.87 12.22 -14.80
N PHE A 4 15.61 11.13 -14.54
CA PHE A 4 15.09 9.94 -13.84
C PHE A 4 14.69 10.25 -12.38
N GLN A 5 15.42 11.15 -11.72
CA GLN A 5 15.08 11.64 -10.38
C GLN A 5 13.84 12.54 -10.37
N LYS A 6 13.54 13.20 -11.50
CA LYS A 6 12.39 14.10 -11.66
C LYS A 6 11.09 13.34 -11.96
N GLU A 7 11.15 12.24 -12.71
CA GLU A 7 10.00 11.36 -12.99
C GLU A 7 9.51 10.62 -11.75
N LEU A 8 10.42 10.10 -10.93
CA LEU A 8 10.06 9.45 -9.65
C LEU A 8 9.38 10.41 -8.67
N ASN A 9 9.61 11.72 -8.82
CA ASN A 9 9.01 12.72 -7.96
C ASN A 9 7.48 12.79 -8.11
N VAL A 10 6.96 12.65 -9.34
CA VAL A 10 5.51 12.75 -9.59
C VAL A 10 4.76 11.64 -8.87
N PHE A 11 5.22 10.38 -8.98
CA PHE A 11 4.57 9.27 -8.29
C PHE A 11 4.69 9.39 -6.77
N GLN A 12 5.84 9.83 -6.28
CA GLN A 12 6.04 10.02 -4.84
C GLN A 12 5.08 11.06 -4.26
N GLU A 13 4.97 12.22 -4.92
CA GLU A 13 4.07 13.29 -4.52
C GLU A 13 2.60 12.90 -4.67
N ALA A 14 2.20 12.34 -5.82
CA ALA A 14 0.79 11.99 -6.10
C ALA A 14 0.26 10.86 -5.19
N LEU A 15 1.11 9.90 -4.85
CA LEU A 15 0.77 8.82 -3.92
C LEU A 15 0.88 9.25 -2.44
N HIS A 16 1.42 10.44 -2.16
CA HIS A 16 1.77 10.92 -0.82
C HIS A 16 2.62 9.91 -0.04
N ILE A 17 3.68 9.40 -0.67
CA ILE A 17 4.62 8.51 0.01
C ILE A 17 5.52 9.35 0.92
N GLU A 18 5.39 9.15 2.23
CA GLU A 18 6.14 9.87 3.24
C GLU A 18 7.43 9.13 3.62
N GLN A 19 8.44 9.91 4.02
CA GLN A 19 9.68 9.36 4.57
C GLN A 19 9.39 8.42 5.77
N PRO A 20 10.17 7.34 5.94
CA PRO A 20 11.40 7.01 5.20
C PRO A 20 11.16 6.27 3.88
N TRP A 21 9.91 6.07 3.48
CA TRP A 21 9.59 5.42 2.21
C TRP A 21 9.85 6.36 1.05
N TYR A 22 10.24 5.79 -0.09
CA TYR A 22 10.38 6.51 -1.35
C TYR A 22 10.04 5.61 -2.54
N VAL A 23 9.69 6.22 -3.67
CA VAL A 23 9.49 5.47 -4.92
C VAL A 23 10.86 5.12 -5.52
N SER A 24 11.19 3.83 -5.56
CA SER A 24 12.48 3.34 -6.04
C SER A 24 12.49 3.11 -7.55
N SER A 25 11.38 2.63 -8.11
CA SER A 25 11.21 2.44 -9.55
C SER A 25 9.73 2.34 -9.90
N HIS A 26 9.43 2.39 -11.20
CA HIS A 26 8.13 2.04 -11.74
C HIS A 26 8.30 1.25 -13.04
N LEU A 27 7.30 0.45 -13.39
CA LEU A 27 7.24 -0.34 -14.62
C LEU A 27 5.83 -0.22 -15.18
N LEU A 28 5.72 0.28 -16.40
CA LEU A 28 4.47 0.31 -17.16
C LEU A 28 4.42 -0.90 -18.09
N ASP A 29 3.57 -1.86 -17.74
CA ASP A 29 3.26 -3.03 -18.56
C ASP A 29 2.09 -2.69 -19.49
N LEU A 30 2.42 -2.41 -20.75
CA LEU A 30 1.45 -2.05 -21.77
C LEU A 30 0.64 -3.25 -22.26
N GLU A 31 1.17 -4.46 -22.16
CA GLU A 31 0.48 -5.68 -22.62
C GLU A 31 -0.68 -6.03 -21.69
N HIS A 32 -0.48 -5.87 -20.38
CA HIS A 32 -1.48 -6.19 -19.37
C HIS A 32 -2.24 -4.97 -18.85
N GLU A 33 -1.91 -3.76 -19.33
CA GLU A 33 -2.42 -2.48 -18.83
C GLU A 33 -2.20 -2.30 -17.32
N ILE A 34 -0.95 -2.51 -16.87
CA ILE A 34 -0.59 -2.45 -15.45
C ILE A 34 0.56 -1.46 -15.21
N LEU A 35 0.36 -0.55 -14.25
CA LEU A 35 1.42 0.26 -13.68
C LEU A 35 1.89 -0.37 -12.35
N HIS A 36 3.13 -0.81 -12.31
CA HIS A 36 3.80 -1.24 -11.10
C HIS A 36 4.63 -0.09 -10.53
N VAL A 37 4.44 0.23 -9.25
CA VAL A 37 5.24 1.23 -8.53
C VAL A 37 5.92 0.53 -7.37
N TYR A 38 7.25 0.61 -7.33
CA TYR A 38 8.06 -0.02 -6.29
C TYR A 38 8.47 1.02 -5.25
N LEU A 39 8.23 0.69 -3.99
CA LEU A 39 8.56 1.49 -2.83
C LEU A 39 9.68 0.81 -2.05
N ASP A 40 10.62 1.60 -1.58
CA ASP A 40 11.71 1.13 -0.73
C ASP A 40 12.00 2.14 0.39
N PHE A 41 12.94 1.81 1.25
CA PHE A 41 13.40 2.68 2.34
C PHE A 41 14.92 2.61 2.47
N PRO A 42 15.61 3.71 2.84
CA PRO A 42 17.06 3.71 2.98
C PRO A 42 17.54 2.73 4.07
N ARG A 43 18.73 2.15 3.88
CA ARG A 43 19.38 1.37 4.95
C ARG A 43 19.58 2.26 6.18
N GLY A 44 19.37 1.69 7.37
CA GLY A 44 19.44 2.43 8.63
C GLY A 44 18.20 3.25 8.96
N SER A 45 17.15 3.20 8.12
CA SER A 45 15.84 3.78 8.46
C SER A 45 15.32 3.25 9.78
N LYS A 46 14.62 4.11 10.51
CA LYS A 46 13.98 3.77 11.78
C LYS A 46 12.47 3.93 11.65
N PHE A 47 11.73 3.04 12.29
CA PHE A 47 10.27 3.00 12.17
C PHE A 47 9.58 3.04 13.53
N MET A 48 8.29 3.30 13.53
CA MET A 48 7.45 3.18 14.71
C MET A 48 7.14 1.71 14.99
N CYS A 49 7.19 1.31 16.27
CA CYS A 49 6.75 -0.01 16.71
C CYS A 49 5.24 -0.15 16.50
N SER A 50 4.82 -1.13 15.69
CA SER A 50 3.39 -1.42 15.45
C SER A 50 2.65 -2.04 16.64
N HIS A 51 3.34 -2.32 17.75
CA HIS A 51 2.73 -2.84 18.98
C HIS A 51 2.49 -1.76 20.04
N CYS A 52 3.52 -1.00 20.43
CA CYS A 52 3.42 -0.02 21.52
C CYS A 52 3.55 1.44 21.07
N GLY A 53 3.76 1.72 19.78
CA GLY A 53 3.91 3.08 19.26
C GLY A 53 5.27 3.74 19.52
N ALA A 54 6.22 3.03 20.14
CA ALA A 54 7.58 3.52 20.33
C ALA A 54 8.20 3.98 19.00
N ARG A 55 8.73 5.20 18.95
CA ARG A 55 9.32 5.79 17.73
C ARG A 55 10.79 5.38 17.56
N HIS A 56 11.32 5.57 16.36
CA HIS A 56 12.75 5.40 16.04
C HIS A 56 13.32 4.01 16.34
N GLN A 57 12.56 2.95 16.10
CA GLN A 57 13.01 1.57 16.31
C GLN A 57 13.83 1.08 15.11
N PRO A 58 14.98 0.42 15.34
CA PRO A 58 15.83 -0.09 14.26
C PRO A 58 15.16 -1.26 13.52
N VAL A 59 15.47 -1.37 12.23
CA VAL A 59 15.10 -2.54 11.43
C VAL A 59 15.93 -3.73 11.92
N HIS A 60 15.25 -4.82 12.28
CA HIS A 60 15.86 -6.08 12.68
C HIS A 60 16.17 -6.93 11.45
N ASP A 61 15.17 -7.10 10.61
CA ASP A 61 15.24 -7.84 9.35
C ASP A 61 14.15 -7.35 8.39
N ILE A 62 14.15 -7.90 7.19
CA ILE A 62 13.21 -7.59 6.13
C ILE A 62 12.54 -8.91 5.74
N VAL A 63 11.22 -8.90 5.57
CA VAL A 63 10.52 -10.07 5.04
C VAL A 63 10.96 -10.30 3.59
N ASP A 64 11.35 -11.53 3.26
CA ASP A 64 11.94 -11.87 1.94
C ASP A 64 10.99 -11.58 0.77
N GLU A 65 9.68 -11.61 1.01
CA GLU A 65 8.66 -11.38 -0.01
C GLU A 65 8.21 -9.91 -0.07
N ASN A 66 8.21 -9.37 -1.30
CA ASN A 66 7.56 -8.11 -1.60
C ASN A 66 6.05 -8.23 -1.35
N ARG A 67 5.50 -7.27 -0.63
CA ARG A 67 4.06 -7.14 -0.47
C ARG A 67 3.50 -6.25 -1.57
N THR A 68 2.38 -6.69 -2.14
CA THR A 68 1.68 -5.97 -3.21
C THR A 68 0.33 -5.45 -2.74
N TRP A 69 0.03 -4.20 -3.10
CA TRP A 69 -1.27 -3.56 -2.88
C TRP A 69 -1.84 -3.02 -4.18
N ARG A 70 -3.11 -3.32 -4.42
CA ARG A 70 -3.90 -2.66 -5.46
C ARG A 70 -4.25 -1.23 -5.04
N HIS A 71 -3.89 -0.28 -5.90
CA HIS A 71 -4.18 1.14 -5.75
C HIS A 71 -5.27 1.59 -6.74
N LEU A 72 -5.59 2.89 -6.81
CA LEU A 72 -6.49 3.43 -7.84
C LEU A 72 -5.87 3.27 -9.24
N ASP A 73 -6.71 3.27 -10.27
CA ASP A 73 -6.21 3.25 -11.65
C ASP A 73 -5.50 4.54 -12.00
N PHE A 74 -4.38 4.41 -12.71
CA PHE A 74 -3.68 5.53 -13.29
C PHE A 74 -4.06 5.55 -14.76
N TRP A 75 -5.08 6.35 -15.09
CA TRP A 75 -5.79 6.30 -16.38
C TRP A 75 -6.33 4.89 -16.68
N GLU A 76 -6.05 4.32 -17.85
CA GLU A 76 -6.46 2.96 -18.21
C GLU A 76 -5.67 1.86 -17.46
N PHE A 77 -4.58 2.21 -16.77
CA PHE A 77 -3.69 1.23 -16.15
C PHE A 77 -4.08 0.86 -14.72
N LYS A 78 -4.19 -0.43 -14.43
CA LYS A 78 -4.29 -0.92 -13.04
C LYS A 78 -3.01 -0.61 -12.30
N THR A 79 -3.08 0.05 -11.14
CA THR A 79 -1.88 0.39 -10.37
C THR A 79 -1.67 -0.56 -9.20
N TYR A 80 -0.45 -1.07 -9.07
CA TYR A 80 -0.01 -1.86 -7.92
C TYR A 80 1.22 -1.24 -7.28
N LEU A 81 1.14 -1.06 -5.95
CA LEU A 81 2.29 -0.69 -5.13
C LEU A 81 2.97 -1.95 -4.62
N HIS A 82 4.29 -1.98 -4.69
CA HIS A 82 5.11 -3.08 -4.19
C HIS A 82 6.08 -2.56 -3.14
N ALA A 83 6.21 -3.23 -2.00
CA ALA A 83 7.21 -2.84 -1.00
C ALA A 83 7.66 -4.05 -0.19
N ARG A 84 8.96 -4.10 0.12
CA ARG A 84 9.47 -4.99 1.18
C ARG A 84 9.10 -4.41 2.54
N LEU A 85 8.60 -5.25 3.44
CA LEU A 85 8.24 -4.79 4.78
C LEU A 85 9.34 -5.12 5.80
N PRO A 86 9.95 -4.12 6.43
CA PRO A 86 10.88 -4.36 7.53
C PRO A 86 10.11 -4.84 8.77
N ARG A 87 10.77 -5.67 9.59
CA ARG A 87 10.36 -5.89 10.98
C ARG A 87 11.29 -5.12 11.89
N THR A 88 10.72 -4.50 12.92
CA THR A 88 11.47 -3.82 13.97
C THR A 88 11.49 -4.67 15.21
N LYS A 89 12.64 -4.77 15.86
CA LYS A 89 12.75 -5.31 17.23
C LYS A 89 12.66 -4.14 18.18
N CYS A 90 11.54 -4.00 18.88
CA CYS A 90 11.31 -2.85 19.72
C CYS A 90 12.14 -2.92 21.00
N GLU A 91 12.94 -1.90 21.26
CA GLU A 91 13.78 -1.78 22.47
C GLU A 91 12.92 -1.48 23.71
N GLN A 92 11.74 -0.86 23.54
CA GLN A 92 10.86 -0.53 24.67
C GLN A 92 9.96 -1.69 25.13
N CYS A 93 9.38 -2.46 24.20
CA CYS A 93 8.46 -3.55 24.55
C CYS A 93 9.02 -4.97 24.27
N GLY A 94 10.25 -5.07 23.74
CA GLY A 94 10.92 -6.32 23.43
C GLY A 94 10.34 -7.13 22.26
N LYS A 95 9.22 -6.68 21.65
CA LYS A 95 8.53 -7.43 20.59
C LYS A 95 9.13 -7.12 19.21
N THR A 96 9.29 -8.17 18.40
CA THR A 96 9.60 -8.05 16.97
C THR A 96 8.31 -8.06 16.14
N ARG A 97 8.06 -6.99 15.39
CA ARG A 97 6.85 -6.86 14.57
C ARG A 97 7.14 -6.20 13.23
N THR A 98 6.42 -6.62 12.20
CA THR A 98 6.40 -5.95 10.89
C THR A 98 5.85 -4.54 11.06
N VAL A 99 6.50 -3.57 10.40
CA VAL A 99 6.04 -2.19 10.41
C VAL A 99 4.66 -2.06 9.75
N GLN A 100 3.88 -1.10 10.24
CA GLN A 100 2.66 -0.71 9.55
C GLN A 100 3.00 0.36 8.51
N VAL A 101 2.48 0.19 7.29
CA VAL A 101 2.64 1.18 6.22
C VAL A 101 1.56 2.25 6.31
N GLY A 102 1.85 3.45 5.81
CA GLY A 102 0.90 4.57 5.82
C GLY A 102 -0.30 4.38 4.88
N TRP A 103 -0.13 3.61 3.80
CA TRP A 103 -1.13 3.51 2.72
C TRP A 103 -2.06 2.28 2.80
N SER A 104 -1.91 1.38 3.78
CA SER A 104 -2.78 0.20 3.90
C SER A 104 -2.84 -0.36 5.32
N ARG A 105 -3.97 -1.00 5.68
CA ARG A 105 -4.08 -1.79 6.91
C ARG A 105 -3.21 -3.05 6.90
N PRO A 106 -2.85 -3.58 8.09
CA PRO A 106 -2.18 -4.87 8.20
C PRO A 106 -2.94 -5.98 7.47
N LYS A 107 -2.20 -6.88 6.80
CA LYS A 107 -2.73 -8.07 6.10
C LYS A 107 -3.74 -7.82 4.97
N ASN A 108 -3.99 -6.56 4.57
CA ASN A 108 -4.80 -6.23 3.40
C ASN A 108 -3.99 -5.98 2.11
N HIS A 109 -4.55 -6.34 0.96
CA HIS A 109 -3.93 -6.19 -0.37
C HIS A 109 -4.46 -4.97 -1.13
N PHE A 110 -5.14 -4.05 -0.45
CA PHE A 110 -5.65 -2.80 -1.02
C PHE A 110 -5.09 -1.60 -0.25
N THR A 111 -4.90 -0.51 -0.96
CA THR A 111 -4.58 0.78 -0.34
C THR A 111 -5.83 1.43 0.27
N TRP A 112 -5.65 2.34 1.22
CA TRP A 112 -6.75 3.10 1.82
C TRP A 112 -7.57 3.87 0.79
N LYS A 113 -6.89 4.54 -0.15
CA LYS A 113 -7.53 5.28 -1.25
C LYS A 113 -8.39 4.35 -2.12
N PHE A 114 -7.91 3.13 -2.41
CA PHE A 114 -8.70 2.14 -3.16
C PHE A 114 -9.92 1.66 -2.37
N GLU A 115 -9.76 1.30 -1.09
CA GLU A 115 -10.89 0.88 -0.26
C GLU A 115 -11.95 1.99 -0.16
N SER A 116 -11.53 3.24 0.03
CA SER A 116 -12.42 4.39 0.09
C SER A 116 -13.21 4.58 -1.22
N TYR A 117 -12.54 4.47 -2.37
CA TYR A 117 -13.19 4.61 -3.68
C TYR A 117 -14.20 3.50 -3.95
N VAL A 118 -13.83 2.24 -3.68
CA VAL A 118 -14.73 1.10 -3.82
C VAL A 118 -15.96 1.26 -2.93
N LEU A 119 -15.78 1.67 -1.67
CA LEU A 119 -16.89 1.89 -0.75
C LEU A 119 -17.81 3.02 -1.21
N SER A 120 -17.29 4.09 -1.82
CA SER A 120 -18.15 5.13 -2.38
C SER A 120 -18.98 4.60 -3.55
N LEU A 121 -18.43 3.74 -4.41
CA LEU A 121 -19.18 3.13 -5.51
C LEU A 121 -20.24 2.17 -4.99
N MET A 122 -19.92 1.35 -3.99
CA MET A 122 -20.86 0.38 -3.39
C MET A 122 -22.10 1.00 -2.76
N LYS A 123 -22.05 2.29 -2.41
CA LYS A 123 -23.23 3.03 -1.95
C LYS A 123 -24.23 3.28 -3.06
N GLU A 124 -23.75 3.41 -4.29
CA GLU A 124 -24.54 3.85 -5.44
C GLU A 124 -24.89 2.71 -6.40
N MET A 125 -24.15 1.59 -6.36
CA MET A 125 -24.37 0.46 -7.27
C MET A 125 -24.10 -0.91 -6.63
N PRO A 126 -24.67 -2.01 -7.17
CA PRO A 126 -24.41 -3.35 -6.67
C PRO A 126 -22.93 -3.73 -6.71
N VAL A 127 -22.45 -4.51 -5.72
CA VAL A 127 -21.03 -4.93 -5.60
C VAL A 127 -20.50 -5.58 -6.89
N ALA A 128 -21.33 -6.36 -7.59
CA ALA A 128 -20.96 -6.97 -8.87
C ALA A 128 -20.70 -5.94 -9.99
N ALA A 129 -21.41 -4.80 -9.99
CA ALA A 129 -21.14 -3.70 -10.91
C ALA A 129 -19.84 -2.98 -10.54
N VAL A 130 -19.62 -2.69 -9.26
CA VAL A 130 -18.36 -2.11 -8.76
C VAL A 130 -17.17 -2.99 -9.14
N ALA A 131 -17.29 -4.31 -8.98
CA ALA A 131 -16.25 -5.28 -9.33
C ALA A 131 -15.82 -5.19 -10.79
N ARG A 132 -16.79 -5.06 -11.71
CA ARG A 132 -16.51 -4.85 -13.13
C ARG A 132 -15.84 -3.50 -13.38
N GLU A 133 -16.35 -2.43 -12.77
CA GLU A 133 -15.83 -1.06 -12.93
C GLU A 133 -14.36 -0.96 -12.51
N VAL A 134 -14.01 -1.50 -11.33
CA VAL A 134 -12.63 -1.43 -10.80
C VAL A 134 -11.76 -2.61 -11.26
N ARG A 135 -12.31 -3.46 -12.14
CA ARG A 135 -11.69 -4.65 -12.72
C ARG A 135 -11.09 -5.60 -11.66
N GLU A 136 -11.84 -5.85 -10.59
CA GLU A 136 -11.50 -6.75 -9.48
C GLU A 136 -12.54 -7.84 -9.26
N HIS A 137 -12.17 -8.88 -8.51
CA HIS A 137 -13.14 -9.89 -8.08
C HIS A 137 -14.04 -9.36 -6.96
N ASP A 138 -15.35 -9.54 -7.13
CA ASP A 138 -16.40 -9.18 -6.17
C ASP A 138 -16.16 -9.76 -4.77
N THR A 139 -15.68 -11.00 -4.67
CA THR A 139 -15.32 -11.65 -3.40
C THR A 139 -14.29 -10.87 -2.59
N ARG A 140 -13.33 -10.21 -3.26
CA ARG A 140 -12.35 -9.33 -2.60
C ARG A 140 -13.01 -8.03 -2.12
N LEU A 141 -13.96 -7.51 -2.88
CA LEU A 141 -14.67 -6.29 -2.54
C LEU A 141 -15.62 -6.50 -1.36
N TRP A 142 -16.31 -7.64 -1.28
CA TRP A 142 -17.09 -8.03 -0.11
C TRP A 142 -16.28 -8.05 1.18
N ARG A 143 -15.00 -8.48 1.13
CA ARG A 143 -14.09 -8.41 2.29
C ARG A 143 -13.80 -6.98 2.76
N ILE A 144 -13.78 -6.02 1.83
CA ILE A 144 -13.69 -4.59 2.19
C ILE A 144 -14.99 -4.18 2.87
N PHE A 145 -16.14 -4.42 2.22
CA PHE A 145 -17.45 -4.04 2.73
C PHE A 145 -17.69 -4.57 4.16
N HIS A 146 -17.54 -5.87 4.38
CA HIS A 146 -17.75 -6.48 5.69
C HIS A 146 -16.83 -5.90 6.76
N TYR A 147 -15.56 -5.64 6.42
CA TYR A 147 -14.63 -5.05 7.38
C TYR A 147 -15.10 -3.69 7.91
N TYR A 148 -15.67 -2.84 7.05
CA TYR A 148 -16.15 -1.52 7.47
C TYR A 148 -17.52 -1.56 8.13
N VAL A 149 -18.44 -2.40 7.66
CA VAL A 149 -19.75 -2.58 8.30
C VAL A 149 -19.59 -3.12 9.73
N HIS A 150 -18.79 -4.17 9.92
CA HIS A 150 -18.56 -4.74 11.25
C HIS A 150 -17.86 -3.80 12.24
N ARG A 151 -17.19 -2.75 11.76
CA ARG A 151 -16.55 -1.73 12.62
C ARG A 151 -17.44 -0.54 12.93
N ALA A 152 -18.49 -0.32 12.14
CA ALA A 152 -19.45 0.76 12.33
C ALA A 152 -20.64 0.35 13.22
N MET A 153 -20.82 -0.95 13.43
CA MET A 153 -21.73 -1.55 14.41
C MET A 153 -21.04 -1.67 15.76
#